data_AF-A0A3N5TFC2-F1
#
_entry.id   AF-A0A3N5TFC2-F1
#
_cell.length_a   1.000
_cell.length_b   1.000
_cell.length_c   1.000
_cell.angle_alpha   90.00
_cell.angle_beta   90.00
_cell.angle_gamma   90.00
#
_symmetry.space_group_name_H-M   'P 1'
#
loop_
_entity.id
_entity.type
_entity.pdbx_description
1 polymer ?
#
loop_
_entity_poly.entity_id
_entity_poly.type
_entity_poly.pdbx_seq_one_letter_code
_entity_poly.pdbx_strand_id
1 'polypeptide(L)'
;MGKSIMMLLHAGFVIILANACASSSSIQAQVLYQAVPAGTNMPDRAYSLLMKIPGQFLELIGGSLPDKNGLVGDNKGGYRSPAFQRGAARAMMNGILWNDRRIIDDSLRAFDEVFKRQDGPGRFGGDNTPNGVAFWLCEANQALLLMQESSLAADYAARVSSYIPKIHKAALWLGQREQTERLLREDASAPNRLIFDALACALSGLLCKDESLIQTGRMFLDRAMALYRAEDGVFLEKNGHDSSYQAVNAWLLQVWIIYFPEPTFEQAAARAVRWEIGRIKEDGSVDTAGNTRTGLGQEMWQGRVKDVNFAEVLRCILYFRVRTGDTEAIQAATRLSNWIRQKK
;
A
#
# COMPACT_ATOMS: atom_id res chain seq x y z
N MET A 1 26.90 -7.46 73.43
CA MET A 1 26.38 -8.81 73.18
C MET A 1 25.59 -8.80 71.88
N GLY A 2 26.11 -9.44 70.81
CA GLY A 2 25.41 -9.90 69.57
C GLY A 2 24.73 -8.85 68.68
N LYS A 3 24.63 -8.92 67.34
CA LYS A 3 25.04 -9.78 66.21
C LYS A 3 24.89 -8.84 64.97
N SER A 4 25.91 -8.63 64.13
CA SER A 4 26.12 -9.22 62.78
C SER A 4 25.01 -9.08 61.70
N ILE A 5 25.43 -8.58 60.52
CA ILE A 5 24.98 -8.88 59.12
C ILE A 5 23.72 -8.10 58.64
N MET A 6 23.60 -7.43 57.47
CA MET A 6 24.06 -7.67 56.09
C MET A 6 23.95 -6.42 55.16
N MET A 7 24.83 -6.35 54.15
CA MET A 7 24.70 -5.85 52.74
C MET A 7 23.73 -4.68 52.41
N LEU A 8 24.11 -3.53 51.86
CA LEU A 8 24.95 -3.18 50.69
C LEU A 8 24.33 -3.60 49.34
N LEU A 9 23.67 -2.65 48.67
CA LEU A 9 23.58 -2.56 47.21
C LEU A 9 23.54 -1.08 46.80
N HIS A 10 24.56 -0.70 46.02
CA HIS A 10 24.88 0.65 45.60
C HIS A 10 23.93 1.18 44.52
N ALA A 11 23.58 2.45 44.67
CA ALA A 11 23.06 3.30 43.62
C ALA A 11 24.17 3.62 42.60
N GLY A 12 23.88 3.43 41.31
CA GLY A 12 24.70 3.90 40.20
C GLY A 12 24.05 5.11 39.56
N PHE A 13 24.33 6.30 40.09
CA PHE A 13 24.10 7.59 39.42
C PHE A 13 25.27 7.83 38.46
N VAL A 14 25.01 8.01 37.17
CA VAL A 14 26.01 8.56 36.24
C VAL A 14 25.58 9.99 35.92
N ILE A 15 26.31 10.93 36.51
CA ILE A 15 26.31 12.36 36.17
C ILE A 15 27.27 12.50 34.98
N ILE A 16 26.78 13.03 33.85
CA ILE A 16 27.65 13.59 32.81
C ILE A 16 27.33 15.09 32.73
N LEU A 17 28.21 15.88 33.32
CA LEU A 17 28.36 17.31 33.07
C LEU A 17 29.16 17.46 31.77
N ALA A 18 28.56 18.05 30.74
CA ALA A 18 29.28 18.51 29.56
C ALA A 18 29.26 20.03 29.52
N ASN A 19 30.46 20.61 29.58
CA ASN A 19 30.75 22.03 29.48
C ASN A 19 30.24 22.63 28.16
N ALA A 20 29.65 23.81 28.26
CA ALA A 20 29.36 24.68 27.13
C ALA A 20 30.59 25.53 26.77
N CYS A 21 31.00 25.53 25.49
CA CYS A 21 31.53 26.71 24.81
C CYS A 21 31.58 26.52 23.28
N ALA A 22 30.84 27.39 22.58
CA ALA A 22 31.07 27.98 21.26
C ALA A 22 31.23 27.07 20.01
N SER A 23 30.19 27.02 19.17
CA SER A 23 30.08 27.85 17.94
C SER A 23 29.17 27.20 16.88
N SER A 24 28.53 28.07 16.10
CA SER A 24 27.53 27.88 15.05
C SER A 24 27.68 26.69 14.08
N SER A 25 26.63 25.85 13.94
CA SER A 25 25.95 25.51 12.66
C SER A 25 24.97 24.34 12.83
N SER A 26 23.81 24.43 12.16
CA SER A 26 22.78 23.41 11.95
C SER A 26 22.12 22.77 13.18
N ILE A 27 20.84 23.10 13.40
CA ILE A 27 19.90 22.25 14.13
C ILE A 27 19.66 21.01 13.27
N GLN A 28 20.48 19.98 13.43
CA GLN A 28 20.14 18.62 13.02
C GLN A 28 19.26 18.03 14.13
N ALA A 29 17.97 17.90 13.85
CA ALA A 29 17.09 17.04 14.63
C ALA A 29 17.54 15.58 14.39
N GLN A 30 18.50 15.11 15.19
CA GLN A 30 18.76 13.68 15.34
C GLN A 30 17.60 13.07 16.14
N VAL A 31 16.55 12.69 15.44
CA VAL A 31 15.65 11.64 15.95
C VAL A 31 16.45 10.35 15.87
N LEU A 32 16.99 9.92 17.01
CA LEU A 32 17.58 8.60 17.18
C LEU A 32 16.47 7.57 17.03
N TYR A 33 16.19 7.12 15.80
CA TYR A 33 15.35 5.97 15.57
C TYR A 33 16.17 4.73 15.92
N GLN A 34 15.81 4.07 17.02
CA GLN A 34 16.40 2.78 17.35
C GLN A 34 15.99 1.79 16.25
N ALA A 35 16.99 1.21 15.60
CA ALA A 35 16.77 0.10 14.68
C ALA A 35 15.93 -0.97 15.39
N VAL A 36 14.80 -1.34 14.80
CA VAL A 36 14.00 -2.47 15.29
C VAL A 36 14.91 -3.69 15.31
N PRO A 37 15.13 -4.35 16.46
CA PRO A 37 16.01 -5.51 16.53
C PRO A 37 15.51 -6.59 15.58
N ALA A 38 16.40 -7.13 14.75
CA ALA A 38 16.12 -8.34 14.01
C ALA A 38 15.76 -9.45 15.02
N GLY A 39 14.46 -9.81 15.09
CA GLY A 39 13.97 -10.84 16.00
C GLY A 39 12.81 -10.44 16.93
N THR A 40 12.30 -9.20 16.89
CA THR A 40 11.02 -8.92 17.55
C THR A 40 9.88 -9.51 16.73
N ASN A 41 9.10 -10.43 17.31
CA ASN A 41 7.89 -11.04 16.73
C ASN A 41 7.09 -10.03 15.90
N MET A 42 7.23 -10.12 14.57
CA MET A 42 6.40 -9.34 13.65
C MET A 42 4.96 -9.85 13.82
N PRO A 43 4.02 -9.02 14.34
CA PRO A 43 2.62 -9.41 14.45
C PRO A 43 2.10 -9.80 13.06
N ASP A 44 1.38 -10.92 12.99
CA ASP A 44 0.76 -11.55 11.80
C ASP A 44 1.32 -11.05 10.44
N ARG A 45 2.29 -11.78 9.86
CA ARG A 45 2.76 -11.57 8.47
C ARG A 45 1.58 -11.37 7.52
N ALA A 46 1.70 -10.44 6.57
CA ALA A 46 0.66 -10.07 5.60
C ALA A 46 0.01 -11.31 4.95
N TYR A 47 0.81 -12.34 4.66
CA TYR A 47 0.30 -13.62 4.15
C TYR A 47 -0.70 -14.30 5.10
N SER A 48 -0.34 -14.53 6.35
CA SER A 48 -1.21 -15.18 7.34
C SER A 48 -2.51 -14.41 7.57
N LEU A 49 -2.44 -13.09 7.49
CA LEU A 49 -3.58 -12.20 7.61
C LEU A 49 -4.52 -12.32 6.40
N LEU A 50 -3.98 -12.17 5.18
CA LEU A 50 -4.78 -12.14 3.95
C LEU A 50 -5.35 -13.52 3.58
N MET A 51 -4.72 -14.61 4.04
CA MET A 51 -5.28 -15.96 3.95
C MET A 51 -6.62 -16.12 4.68
N LYS A 52 -6.96 -15.21 5.60
CA LYS A 52 -8.26 -15.18 6.29
C LYS A 52 -9.39 -14.59 5.43
N ILE A 53 -9.10 -14.05 4.25
CA ILE A 53 -10.12 -13.55 3.30
C ILE A 53 -10.89 -14.76 2.73
N PRO A 54 -12.23 -14.83 2.85
CA PRO A 54 -12.98 -15.95 2.28
C PRO A 54 -12.86 -16.01 0.75
N GLY A 55 -12.57 -17.21 0.22
CA GLY A 55 -12.24 -17.41 -1.20
C GLY A 55 -13.27 -16.86 -2.20
N GLN A 56 -14.56 -16.89 -1.84
CA GLN A 56 -15.66 -16.34 -2.65
C GLN A 56 -15.52 -14.84 -2.97
N PHE A 57 -14.72 -14.09 -2.21
CA PHE A 57 -14.46 -12.68 -2.47
C PHE A 57 -13.22 -12.42 -3.32
N LEU A 58 -12.28 -13.37 -3.37
CA LEU A 58 -11.01 -13.20 -4.09
C LEU A 58 -11.25 -12.97 -5.60
N GLU A 59 -12.25 -13.63 -6.17
CA GLU A 59 -12.69 -13.42 -7.57
C GLU A 59 -13.24 -12.00 -7.83
N LEU A 60 -13.76 -11.33 -6.80
CA LEU A 60 -14.41 -10.02 -6.93
C LEU A 60 -13.47 -8.85 -6.69
N ILE A 61 -12.47 -9.02 -5.83
CA ILE A 61 -11.44 -7.98 -5.64
C ILE A 61 -10.46 -7.92 -6.82
N GLY A 62 -10.50 -8.90 -7.73
CA GLY A 62 -10.10 -8.72 -9.13
C GLY A 62 -8.68 -9.16 -9.46
N GLY A 63 -8.00 -8.37 -10.29
CA GLY A 63 -6.78 -8.77 -11.01
C GLY A 63 -7.05 -9.01 -12.49
N SER A 64 -6.00 -9.13 -13.28
CA SER A 64 -6.10 -9.40 -14.71
C SER A 64 -4.95 -10.29 -15.14
N LEU A 65 -5.27 -11.41 -15.77
CA LEU A 65 -4.27 -12.30 -16.35
C LEU A 65 -3.78 -11.72 -17.69
N PRO A 66 -2.47 -11.85 -17.98
CA PRO A 66 -1.91 -11.36 -19.22
C PRO A 66 -2.43 -12.11 -20.44
N ASP A 67 -2.39 -11.42 -21.58
CA ASP A 67 -2.51 -12.06 -22.89
C ASP A 67 -1.25 -12.89 -23.24
N LYS A 68 -1.23 -13.45 -24.45
CA LYS A 68 -0.08 -14.23 -24.94
C LYS A 68 1.24 -13.46 -24.97
N ASN A 69 1.20 -12.12 -24.99
CA ASN A 69 2.36 -11.25 -25.03
C ASN A 69 2.77 -10.76 -23.63
N GLY A 70 2.14 -11.24 -22.55
CA GLY A 70 2.45 -10.78 -21.20
C GLY A 70 1.79 -9.43 -20.84
N LEU A 71 0.80 -8.96 -21.60
CA LEU A 71 0.18 -7.65 -21.40
C LEU A 71 -1.21 -7.77 -20.77
N VAL A 72 -1.53 -6.91 -19.80
CA VAL A 72 -2.83 -6.82 -19.12
C VAL A 72 -3.49 -5.46 -19.35
N GLY A 73 -4.79 -5.38 -19.06
CA GLY A 73 -5.55 -4.13 -19.12
C GLY A 73 -5.37 -3.37 -20.44
N ASP A 74 -5.15 -2.06 -20.33
CA ASP A 74 -4.99 -1.16 -21.48
C ASP A 74 -3.64 -1.31 -22.21
N ASN A 75 -2.73 -2.17 -21.72
CA ASN A 75 -1.54 -2.55 -22.46
C ASN A 75 -1.81 -3.67 -23.47
N LYS A 76 -2.97 -4.33 -23.44
CA LYS A 76 -3.30 -5.34 -24.46
C LYS A 76 -3.30 -4.70 -25.84
N GLY A 77 -2.61 -5.34 -26.79
CA GLY A 77 -2.42 -4.81 -28.15
C GLY A 77 -1.27 -3.80 -28.30
N GLY A 78 -0.58 -3.43 -27.21
CA GLY A 78 0.60 -2.57 -27.26
C GLY A 78 0.89 -1.93 -25.91
N TYR A 79 2.13 -2.05 -25.42
CA TYR A 79 2.50 -1.50 -24.12
C TYR A 79 2.40 0.03 -24.11
N ARG A 80 1.63 0.57 -23.18
CA ARG A 80 1.40 1.99 -22.99
C ARG A 80 2.01 2.52 -21.71
N SER A 81 1.84 1.85 -20.56
CA SER A 81 2.33 2.34 -19.27
C SER A 81 2.54 1.20 -18.28
N PRO A 82 3.53 1.28 -17.36
CA PRO A 82 3.65 0.32 -16.26
C PRO A 82 2.40 0.33 -15.36
N ALA A 83 1.72 1.48 -15.22
CA ALA A 83 0.50 1.60 -14.43
C ALA A 83 -0.62 0.64 -14.87
N PHE A 84 -0.71 0.37 -16.17
CA PHE A 84 -1.73 -0.54 -16.68
C PHE A 84 -1.40 -2.02 -16.47
N GLN A 85 -0.19 -2.37 -15.99
CA GLN A 85 0.17 -3.75 -15.64
C GLN A 85 -0.26 -4.18 -14.23
N ARG A 86 -0.74 -3.26 -13.40
CA ARG A 86 -1.16 -3.50 -11.99
C ARG A 86 -2.13 -4.65 -11.80
N GLY A 87 -3.02 -4.87 -12.77
CA GLY A 87 -3.92 -6.02 -12.76
C GLY A 87 -3.20 -7.36 -12.56
N ALA A 88 -1.99 -7.52 -13.09
CA ALA A 88 -1.18 -8.72 -12.89
C ALA A 88 -0.65 -8.85 -11.46
N ALA A 89 -0.26 -7.75 -10.81
CA ALA A 89 0.19 -7.79 -9.42
C ALA A 89 -0.95 -8.23 -8.48
N ARG A 90 -2.17 -7.73 -8.72
CA ARG A 90 -3.38 -8.17 -8.00
C ARG A 90 -3.73 -9.63 -8.27
N ALA A 91 -3.62 -10.07 -9.53
CA ALA A 91 -3.82 -11.47 -9.87
C ALA A 91 -2.78 -12.38 -9.18
N MET A 92 -1.52 -11.95 -9.11
CA MET A 92 -0.46 -12.67 -8.40
C MET A 92 -0.80 -12.82 -6.91
N MET A 93 -1.25 -11.74 -6.25
CA MET A 93 -1.68 -11.81 -4.85
C MET A 93 -2.80 -12.85 -4.66
N ASN A 94 -3.82 -12.85 -5.52
CA ASN A 94 -4.87 -13.86 -5.47
C ASN A 94 -4.35 -15.28 -5.74
N GLY A 95 -3.44 -15.45 -6.71
CA GLY A 95 -2.79 -16.74 -6.98
C GLY A 95 -2.00 -17.26 -5.78
N ILE A 96 -1.32 -16.39 -5.05
CA ILE A 96 -0.64 -16.74 -3.79
C ILE A 96 -1.65 -17.22 -2.76
N LEU A 97 -2.75 -16.48 -2.54
CA LEU A 97 -3.77 -16.83 -1.55
C LEU A 97 -4.54 -18.12 -1.89
N TRP A 98 -4.70 -18.43 -3.18
CA TRP A 98 -5.30 -19.68 -3.65
C TRP A 98 -4.29 -20.82 -3.78
N ASN A 99 -3.00 -20.57 -3.59
CA ASN A 99 -1.94 -21.52 -3.93
C ASN A 99 -2.00 -21.99 -5.41
N ASP A 100 -2.49 -21.13 -6.31
CA ASP A 100 -2.59 -21.38 -7.76
C ASP A 100 -1.32 -20.89 -8.48
N ARG A 101 -0.40 -21.83 -8.69
CA ARG A 101 0.88 -21.60 -9.39
C ARG A 101 0.69 -21.09 -10.81
N ARG A 102 -0.36 -21.51 -11.51
CA ARG A 102 -0.60 -21.07 -12.89
C ARG A 102 -0.89 -19.58 -12.95
N ILE A 103 -1.73 -19.07 -12.03
CA ILE A 103 -2.01 -17.63 -11.92
C ILE A 103 -0.75 -16.84 -11.56
N ILE A 104 0.09 -17.38 -10.67
CA ILE A 104 1.36 -16.77 -10.28
C ILE A 104 2.31 -16.69 -11.48
N ASP A 105 2.53 -17.80 -12.18
CA ASP A 105 3.40 -17.88 -13.35
C ASP A 105 2.94 -16.94 -14.47
N ASP A 106 1.63 -16.93 -14.75
CA ASP A 106 1.03 -15.99 -15.69
C ASP A 106 1.30 -14.55 -15.28
N SER A 107 1.05 -14.20 -14.02
CA SER A 107 1.29 -12.84 -13.52
C SER A 107 2.76 -12.43 -13.61
N LEU A 108 3.69 -13.36 -13.35
CA LEU A 108 5.14 -13.12 -13.48
C LEU A 108 5.56 -12.85 -14.93
N ARG A 109 4.86 -13.37 -15.95
CA ARG A 109 5.09 -12.99 -17.35
C ARG A 109 4.78 -11.51 -17.59
N ALA A 110 3.79 -10.95 -16.90
CA ALA A 110 3.51 -9.51 -17.00
C ALA A 110 4.57 -8.65 -16.30
N PHE A 111 5.14 -9.13 -15.19
CA PHE A 111 6.27 -8.47 -14.51
C PHE A 111 7.49 -8.42 -15.43
N ASP A 112 7.80 -9.52 -16.12
CA ASP A 112 8.86 -9.56 -17.13
C ASP A 112 8.68 -8.50 -18.20
N GLU A 113 7.47 -8.36 -18.74
CA GLU A 113 7.21 -7.36 -19.77
C GLU A 113 7.42 -5.94 -19.27
N VAL A 114 7.05 -5.62 -18.02
CA VAL A 114 7.38 -4.32 -17.42
C VAL A 114 8.89 -4.16 -17.33
N PHE A 115 9.60 -5.12 -16.75
CA PHE A 115 11.02 -5.02 -16.50
C PHE A 115 11.90 -5.07 -17.77
N LYS A 116 11.43 -5.70 -18.86
CA LYS A 116 12.10 -5.63 -20.17
C LYS A 116 12.15 -4.21 -20.73
N ARG A 117 11.24 -3.34 -20.28
CA ARG A 117 11.13 -1.95 -20.72
C ARG A 117 11.84 -0.99 -19.76
N GLN A 118 12.49 -1.51 -18.72
CA GLN A 118 13.26 -0.68 -17.81
C GLN A 118 14.57 -0.24 -18.46
N ASP A 119 14.89 1.05 -18.40
CA ASP A 119 16.15 1.61 -18.88
C ASP A 119 17.21 1.71 -17.76
N GLY A 120 18.40 2.23 -18.10
CA GLY A 120 19.54 2.33 -17.18
C GLY A 120 19.22 3.08 -15.87
N PRO A 121 18.65 4.30 -15.93
CA PRO A 121 18.21 5.05 -14.76
C PRO A 121 17.07 4.43 -13.94
N GLY A 122 16.38 3.39 -14.43
CA GLY A 122 15.29 2.73 -13.72
C GLY A 122 13.89 3.17 -14.17
N ARG A 123 13.80 3.98 -15.23
CA ARG A 123 12.55 4.38 -15.88
C ARG A 123 12.00 3.24 -16.72
N PHE A 124 10.72 3.26 -17.04
CA PHE A 124 10.09 2.31 -17.95
C PHE A 124 9.79 2.96 -19.30
N GLY A 125 9.69 2.16 -20.36
CA GLY A 125 9.18 2.64 -21.66
C GLY A 125 7.70 3.04 -21.62
N GLY A 126 7.19 3.60 -22.71
CA GLY A 126 5.80 4.09 -22.80
C GLY A 126 5.59 5.41 -22.06
N ASP A 127 4.37 5.62 -21.55
CA ASP A 127 4.02 6.70 -20.63
C ASP A 127 4.65 6.43 -19.25
N ASN A 128 5.83 7.02 -19.07
CA ASN A 128 6.70 6.90 -17.91
C ASN A 128 6.57 8.10 -16.96
N THR A 129 5.34 8.48 -16.65
CA THR A 129 5.13 9.42 -15.55
C THR A 129 5.59 8.81 -14.23
N PRO A 130 6.20 9.58 -13.31
CA PRO A 130 6.51 9.11 -11.96
C PRO A 130 5.31 8.46 -11.28
N ASN A 131 4.11 9.04 -11.44
CA ASN A 131 2.87 8.48 -10.90
C ASN A 131 2.57 7.07 -11.44
N GLY A 132 2.74 6.86 -12.74
CA GLY A 132 2.54 5.54 -13.34
C GLY A 132 3.51 4.47 -12.84
N VAL A 133 4.76 4.86 -12.56
CA VAL A 133 5.77 3.98 -11.96
C VAL A 133 5.46 3.71 -10.49
N ALA A 134 5.09 4.72 -9.72
CA ALA A 134 4.69 4.57 -8.32
C ALA A 134 3.50 3.61 -8.17
N PHE A 135 2.48 3.79 -9.01
CA PHE A 135 1.31 2.92 -9.04
C PHE A 135 1.66 1.45 -9.32
N TRP A 136 2.59 1.21 -10.24
CA TRP A 136 3.10 -0.14 -10.52
C TRP A 136 3.88 -0.70 -9.32
N LEU A 137 4.88 0.04 -8.83
CA LEU A 137 5.74 -0.41 -7.73
C LEU A 137 4.95 -0.68 -6.45
N CYS A 138 3.97 0.15 -6.10
CA CYS A 138 3.13 -0.06 -4.93
C CYS A 138 2.52 -1.47 -4.91
N GLU A 139 1.92 -1.92 -6.01
CA GLU A 139 1.26 -3.24 -6.04
C GLU A 139 2.21 -4.38 -6.37
N ALA A 140 3.22 -4.14 -7.22
CA ALA A 140 4.24 -5.14 -7.51
C ALA A 140 5.01 -5.51 -6.23
N ASN A 141 5.37 -4.53 -5.41
CA ASN A 141 6.06 -4.76 -4.16
C ASN A 141 5.19 -5.51 -3.14
N GLN A 142 3.89 -5.17 -3.04
CA GLN A 142 2.96 -5.94 -2.20
C GLN A 142 2.92 -7.42 -2.62
N ALA A 143 2.78 -7.71 -3.92
CA ALA A 143 2.75 -9.07 -4.41
C ALA A 143 4.06 -9.85 -4.13
N LEU A 144 5.21 -9.17 -4.25
CA LEU A 144 6.52 -9.78 -4.00
C LEU A 144 6.80 -10.01 -2.51
N LEU A 145 6.44 -9.06 -1.65
CA LEU A 145 6.50 -9.24 -0.19
C LEU A 145 5.59 -10.39 0.24
N LEU A 146 4.35 -10.43 -0.28
CA LEU A 146 3.42 -11.52 -0.02
C LEU A 146 3.98 -12.88 -0.47
N MET A 147 4.65 -12.94 -1.64
CA MET A 147 5.31 -14.15 -2.13
C MET A 147 6.42 -14.62 -1.18
N GLN A 148 7.26 -13.69 -0.69
CA GLN A 148 8.34 -14.01 0.26
C GLN A 148 7.83 -14.55 1.60
N GLU A 149 6.62 -14.19 2.00
CA GLU A 149 5.98 -14.66 3.23
C GLU A 149 5.18 -15.96 3.04
N SER A 150 4.84 -16.31 1.80
CA SER A 150 3.97 -17.44 1.48
C SER A 150 4.63 -18.81 1.64
N SER A 151 3.81 -19.87 1.66
CA SER A 151 4.31 -21.25 1.60
C SER A 151 5.00 -21.59 0.27
N LEU A 152 4.87 -20.74 -0.74
CA LEU A 152 5.50 -20.88 -2.06
C LEU A 152 6.84 -20.15 -2.17
N ALA A 153 7.29 -19.46 -1.12
CA ALA A 153 8.46 -18.58 -1.16
C ALA A 153 9.72 -19.27 -1.71
N ALA A 154 9.98 -20.51 -1.29
CA ALA A 154 11.16 -21.27 -1.73
C ALA A 154 11.17 -21.51 -3.25
N ASP A 155 10.01 -21.84 -3.82
CA ASP A 155 9.89 -22.17 -5.25
C ASP A 155 10.07 -20.95 -6.16
N TYR A 156 9.70 -19.76 -5.67
CA TYR A 156 9.80 -18.52 -6.42
C TYR A 156 10.98 -17.64 -5.98
N ALA A 157 11.82 -18.09 -5.04
CA ALA A 157 12.88 -17.28 -4.44
C ALA A 157 13.85 -16.70 -5.49
N ALA A 158 14.30 -17.52 -6.45
CA ALA A 158 15.21 -17.07 -7.51
C ALA A 158 14.55 -16.01 -8.41
N ARG A 159 13.26 -16.19 -8.72
CA ARG A 159 12.49 -15.29 -9.56
C ARG A 159 12.29 -13.94 -8.88
N VAL A 160 11.85 -13.94 -7.62
CA VAL A 160 11.70 -12.72 -6.81
C VAL A 160 13.03 -11.99 -6.70
N SER A 161 14.11 -12.71 -6.41
CA SER A 161 15.45 -12.12 -6.27
C SER A 161 15.93 -11.43 -7.55
N SER A 162 15.56 -11.94 -8.73
CA SER A 162 15.90 -11.32 -10.02
C SER A 162 15.24 -9.95 -10.26
N TYR A 163 14.16 -9.64 -9.53
CA TYR A 163 13.46 -8.35 -9.63
C TYR A 163 13.96 -7.30 -8.63
N ILE A 164 14.57 -7.71 -7.50
CA ILE A 164 14.98 -6.78 -6.43
C ILE A 164 15.88 -5.65 -6.97
N PRO A 165 16.95 -5.91 -7.76
CA PRO A 165 17.77 -4.82 -8.29
C PRO A 165 17.03 -3.89 -9.25
N LYS A 166 16.01 -4.40 -9.95
CA LYS A 166 15.19 -3.63 -10.90
C LYS A 166 14.20 -2.73 -10.16
N ILE A 167 13.59 -3.25 -9.09
CA ILE A 167 12.73 -2.47 -8.18
C ILE A 167 13.53 -1.36 -7.54
N HIS A 168 14.73 -1.67 -7.03
CA HIS A 168 15.59 -0.70 -6.37
C HIS A 168 15.92 0.47 -7.31
N LYS A 169 16.32 0.19 -8.56
CA LYS A 169 16.56 1.24 -9.56
C LYS A 169 15.35 2.14 -9.81
N ALA A 170 14.16 1.55 -10.00
CA ALA A 170 12.94 2.32 -10.23
C ALA A 170 12.57 3.18 -9.01
N ALA A 171 12.72 2.64 -7.81
CA ALA A 171 12.43 3.34 -6.57
C ALA A 171 13.44 4.47 -6.29
N LEU A 172 14.74 4.26 -6.57
CA LEU A 172 15.75 5.31 -6.49
C LEU A 172 15.49 6.43 -7.49
N TRP A 173 15.02 6.11 -8.70
CA TRP A 173 14.60 7.13 -9.66
C TRP A 173 13.40 7.95 -9.14
N LEU A 174 12.38 7.30 -8.57
CA LEU A 174 11.26 8.00 -7.93
C LEU A 174 11.71 8.87 -6.75
N GLY A 175 12.69 8.40 -5.96
CA GLY A 175 13.23 9.12 -4.82
C GLY A 175 14.14 10.31 -5.16
N GLN A 176 14.48 10.51 -6.45
CA GLN A 176 15.22 11.70 -6.87
C GLN A 176 14.40 12.96 -6.57
N ARG A 177 15.06 14.01 -6.07
CA ARG A 177 14.40 15.28 -5.68
C ARG A 177 13.43 15.79 -6.73
N GLU A 178 13.83 15.79 -8.00
CA GLU A 178 13.00 16.25 -9.11
C GLU A 178 11.67 15.47 -9.22
N GLN A 179 11.73 14.14 -9.11
CA GLN A 179 10.55 13.28 -9.25
C GLN A 179 9.67 13.34 -8.00
N THR A 180 10.28 13.33 -6.82
CA THR A 180 9.57 13.50 -5.55
C THR A 180 8.81 14.83 -5.50
N GLU A 181 9.46 15.94 -5.84
CA GLU A 181 8.81 17.25 -5.86
C GLU A 181 7.72 17.35 -6.92
N ARG A 182 7.92 16.67 -8.07
CA ARG A 182 6.89 16.59 -9.11
C ARG A 182 5.66 15.85 -8.62
N LEU A 183 5.81 14.67 -8.02
CA LEU A 183 4.71 13.89 -7.43
C LEU A 183 3.96 14.69 -6.36
N LEU A 184 4.69 15.29 -5.41
CA LEU A 184 4.09 16.11 -4.35
C LEU A 184 3.24 17.27 -4.90
N ARG A 185 3.63 17.85 -6.05
CA ARG A 185 2.85 18.90 -6.72
C ARG A 185 1.66 18.35 -7.49
N GLU A 186 1.88 17.32 -8.33
CA GLU A 186 0.83 16.76 -9.20
C GLU A 186 -0.29 16.07 -8.39
N ASP A 187 0.05 15.49 -7.25
CA ASP A 187 -0.86 14.68 -6.44
C ASP A 187 -1.31 15.38 -5.14
N ALA A 188 -1.02 16.69 -5.01
CA ALA A 188 -1.28 17.50 -3.81
C ALA A 188 -2.74 17.50 -3.31
N SER A 189 -3.71 17.19 -4.18
CA SER A 189 -5.15 17.16 -3.88
C SER A 189 -5.78 15.77 -4.03
N ALA A 190 -4.95 14.73 -4.11
CA ALA A 190 -5.36 13.35 -4.35
C ALA A 190 -4.65 12.43 -3.34
N PRO A 191 -5.15 12.34 -2.09
CA PRO A 191 -4.52 11.53 -1.06
C PRO A 191 -4.28 10.09 -1.52
N ASN A 192 -5.16 9.54 -2.36
CA ASN A 192 -5.00 8.17 -2.82
C ASN A 192 -3.70 7.96 -3.61
N ARG A 193 -3.30 8.97 -4.38
CA ARG A 193 -2.07 8.95 -5.17
C ARG A 193 -0.84 9.16 -4.30
N LEU A 194 -0.92 10.06 -3.33
CA LEU A 194 0.14 10.24 -2.33
C LEU A 194 0.39 8.95 -1.53
N ILE A 195 -0.65 8.18 -1.18
CA ILE A 195 -0.47 6.89 -0.51
C ILE A 195 0.10 5.84 -1.48
N PHE A 196 -0.23 5.87 -2.78
CA PHE A 196 0.46 5.05 -3.78
C PHE A 196 1.96 5.38 -3.82
N ASP A 197 2.35 6.64 -3.83
CA ASP A 197 3.74 7.08 -3.81
C ASP A 197 4.44 6.63 -2.52
N ALA A 198 3.76 6.78 -1.38
CA ALA A 198 4.24 6.35 -0.07
C ALA A 198 4.59 4.85 -0.06
N LEU A 199 3.64 4.01 -0.48
CA LEU A 199 3.83 2.56 -0.53
C LEU A 199 4.82 2.12 -1.61
N ALA A 200 4.86 2.81 -2.75
CA ALA A 200 5.85 2.55 -3.79
C ALA A 200 7.28 2.67 -3.24
N CYS A 201 7.58 3.77 -2.55
CA CYS A 201 8.88 4.00 -1.95
C CYS A 201 9.12 3.09 -0.74
N ALA A 202 8.20 3.07 0.24
CA ALA A 202 8.43 2.36 1.50
C ALA A 202 8.51 0.84 1.34
N LEU A 203 7.63 0.23 0.54
CA LEU A 203 7.70 -1.22 0.28
C LEU A 203 8.91 -1.59 -0.59
N SER A 204 9.36 -0.69 -1.48
CA SER A 204 10.64 -0.89 -2.18
C SER A 204 11.81 -0.87 -1.19
N GLY A 205 11.80 0.08 -0.25
CA GLY A 205 12.80 0.16 0.83
C GLY A 205 12.83 -1.10 1.69
N LEU A 206 11.67 -1.66 2.03
CA LEU A 206 11.59 -2.94 2.76
C LEU A 206 12.18 -4.11 1.94
N LEU A 207 11.79 -4.25 0.66
CA LEU A 207 12.30 -5.31 -0.22
C LEU A 207 13.81 -5.21 -0.48
N CYS A 208 14.31 -3.98 -0.63
CA CYS A 208 15.70 -3.71 -1.00
C CYS A 208 16.61 -3.45 0.20
N LYS A 209 16.05 -3.38 1.42
CA LYS A 209 16.73 -2.99 2.66
C LYS A 209 17.37 -1.60 2.57
N ASP A 210 16.62 -0.65 2.02
CA ASP A 210 17.03 0.75 1.83
C ASP A 210 16.14 1.69 2.66
N GLU A 211 16.66 2.12 3.80
CA GLU A 211 15.95 2.99 4.74
C GLU A 211 15.63 4.37 4.14
N SER A 212 16.43 4.87 3.20
CA SER A 212 16.18 6.18 2.58
C SER A 212 14.87 6.19 1.78
N LEU A 213 14.52 5.05 1.17
CA LEU A 213 13.25 4.87 0.47
C LEU A 213 12.07 4.75 1.44
N ILE A 214 12.27 4.15 2.62
CA ILE A 214 11.26 4.12 3.68
C ILE A 214 10.95 5.54 4.15
N GLN A 215 11.98 6.36 4.39
CA GLN A 215 11.80 7.76 4.78
C GLN A 215 11.12 8.60 3.68
N THR A 216 11.47 8.36 2.42
CA THR A 216 10.77 8.98 1.29
C THR A 216 9.29 8.60 1.29
N GLY A 217 8.96 7.33 1.55
CA GLY A 217 7.58 6.88 1.66
C GLY A 217 6.81 7.54 2.81
N ARG A 218 7.45 7.71 3.98
CA ARG A 218 6.86 8.40 5.14
C ARG A 218 6.48 9.84 4.82
N MET A 219 7.35 10.58 4.13
CA MET A 219 7.07 11.94 3.70
C MET A 219 5.81 12.03 2.81
N PHE A 220 5.62 11.10 1.87
CA PHE A 220 4.39 11.06 1.07
C PHE A 220 3.16 10.71 1.90
N LEU A 221 3.28 9.78 2.84
CA LEU A 221 2.19 9.43 3.75
C LEU A 221 1.78 10.62 4.62
N ASP A 222 2.74 11.34 5.20
CA ASP A 222 2.47 12.55 5.99
C ASP A 222 1.67 13.57 5.17
N ARG A 223 2.03 13.73 3.89
CA ARG A 223 1.29 14.60 2.98
C ARG A 223 -0.13 14.11 2.71
N ALA A 224 -0.34 12.80 2.58
CA ALA A 224 -1.67 12.22 2.42
C ALA A 224 -2.51 12.38 3.70
N MET A 225 -1.91 12.18 4.87
CA MET A 225 -2.58 12.33 6.17
C MET A 225 -2.94 13.78 6.48
N ALA A 226 -2.25 14.76 5.91
CA ALA A 226 -2.68 16.16 5.95
C ALA A 226 -4.00 16.43 5.19
N LEU A 227 -4.45 15.49 4.36
CA LEU A 227 -5.74 15.53 3.66
C LEU A 227 -6.79 14.63 4.31
N TYR A 228 -6.49 14.01 5.46
CA TYR A 228 -7.43 13.23 6.24
C TYR A 228 -8.16 14.12 7.26
N ARG A 229 -9.48 14.04 7.27
CA ARG A 229 -10.37 14.75 8.19
C ARG A 229 -10.80 13.82 9.32
N ALA A 230 -10.27 14.06 10.53
CA ALA A 230 -10.44 13.15 11.65
C ALA A 230 -11.88 13.13 12.22
N GLU A 231 -12.64 14.20 12.01
CA GLU A 231 -13.99 14.40 12.50
C GLU A 231 -14.95 13.34 11.98
N ASP A 232 -14.81 12.95 10.71
CA ASP A 232 -15.68 11.99 10.03
C ASP A 232 -14.95 10.85 9.32
N GLY A 233 -13.61 10.84 9.34
CA GLY A 233 -12.81 9.76 8.76
C GLY A 233 -12.58 9.88 7.25
N VAL A 234 -12.85 11.03 6.64
CA VAL A 234 -12.78 11.22 5.18
C VAL A 234 -11.38 11.65 4.73
N PHE A 235 -10.88 11.03 3.67
CA PHE A 235 -9.78 11.56 2.87
C PHE A 235 -10.32 12.52 1.80
N LEU A 236 -9.82 13.75 1.80
CA LEU A 236 -10.36 14.85 1.00
C LEU A 236 -9.87 14.78 -0.47
N GLU A 237 -10.62 14.08 -1.30
CA GLU A 237 -10.42 13.97 -2.75
C GLU A 237 -11.02 15.20 -3.46
N LYS A 238 -10.16 16.07 -3.99
CA LYS A 238 -10.56 17.40 -4.50
C LYS A 238 -11.40 18.20 -3.48
N ASN A 239 -10.95 18.22 -2.22
CA ASN A 239 -11.57 18.93 -1.09
C ASN A 239 -12.95 18.38 -0.64
N GLY A 240 -13.37 17.21 -1.11
CA GLY A 240 -14.60 16.56 -0.64
C GLY A 240 -14.41 15.05 -0.51
N HIS A 241 -15.52 14.31 -0.38
CA HIS A 241 -15.46 12.86 -0.27
C HIS A 241 -15.77 12.19 -1.62
N ASP A 242 -15.30 10.96 -1.79
CA ASP A 242 -15.66 10.12 -2.92
C ASP A 242 -15.52 8.66 -2.51
N SER A 243 -16.60 7.87 -2.52
CA SER A 243 -16.57 6.49 -2.02
C SER A 243 -15.50 5.62 -2.72
N SER A 244 -15.33 5.77 -4.03
CA SER A 244 -14.33 4.95 -4.74
C SER A 244 -12.92 5.28 -4.28
N TYR A 245 -12.60 6.56 -4.09
CA TYR A 245 -11.26 6.99 -3.70
C TYR A 245 -11.04 6.88 -2.19
N GLN A 246 -12.06 7.10 -1.37
CA GLN A 246 -12.04 6.84 0.07
C GLN A 246 -11.69 5.38 0.33
N ALA A 247 -12.34 4.43 -0.37
CA ALA A 247 -12.00 3.02 -0.27
C ALA A 247 -10.54 2.74 -0.62
N VAL A 248 -10.00 3.36 -1.67
CA VAL A 248 -8.58 3.21 -2.04
C VAL A 248 -7.67 3.77 -0.95
N ASN A 249 -7.94 4.98 -0.45
CA ASN A 249 -7.18 5.60 0.63
C ASN A 249 -7.14 4.70 1.88
N ALA A 250 -8.31 4.26 2.33
CA ALA A 250 -8.45 3.41 3.50
C ALA A 250 -7.81 2.02 3.28
N TRP A 251 -7.94 1.42 2.10
CA TRP A 251 -7.25 0.18 1.76
C TRP A 251 -5.73 0.33 1.81
N LEU A 252 -5.18 1.35 1.16
CA LEU A 252 -3.72 1.54 1.11
C LEU A 252 -3.14 1.93 2.48
N LEU A 253 -3.86 2.70 3.30
CA LEU A 253 -3.45 2.93 4.69
C LEU A 253 -3.42 1.62 5.48
N GLN A 254 -4.35 0.70 5.22
CA GLN A 254 -4.29 -0.62 5.81
C GLN A 254 -3.08 -1.43 5.31
N VAL A 255 -2.71 -1.33 4.03
CA VAL A 255 -1.45 -1.92 3.55
C VAL A 255 -0.26 -1.35 4.31
N TRP A 256 -0.22 -0.02 4.50
CA TRP A 256 0.86 0.61 5.26
C TRP A 256 1.00 0.02 6.66
N ILE A 257 -0.08 -0.02 7.44
CA ILE A 257 -0.02 -0.48 8.83
C ILE A 257 0.36 -1.97 8.94
N ILE A 258 0.05 -2.80 7.93
CA ILE A 258 0.49 -4.20 7.91
C ILE A 258 2.03 -4.31 7.89
N TYR A 259 2.71 -3.43 7.15
CA TYR A 259 4.17 -3.46 7.00
C TYR A 259 4.90 -2.50 7.95
N PHE A 260 4.23 -1.44 8.40
CA PHE A 260 4.76 -0.36 9.24
C PHE A 260 3.73 -0.06 10.36
N PRO A 261 3.62 -0.93 11.37
CA PRO A 261 2.55 -0.83 12.36
C PRO A 261 2.70 0.42 13.25
N GLU A 262 1.68 1.28 13.21
CA GLU A 262 1.64 2.55 13.95
C GLU A 262 0.24 2.79 14.54
N PRO A 263 0.10 2.91 15.88
CA PRO A 263 -1.21 3.00 16.54
C PRO A 263 -2.09 4.17 16.11
N THR A 264 -1.49 5.29 15.71
CA THR A 264 -2.21 6.48 15.22
C THR A 264 -2.96 6.18 13.91
N PHE A 265 -2.34 5.44 13.01
CA PHE A 265 -2.93 5.08 11.73
C PHE A 265 -4.02 4.00 11.85
N GLU A 266 -3.96 3.13 12.88
CA GLU A 266 -5.04 2.18 13.16
C GLU A 266 -6.39 2.88 13.36
N GLN A 267 -6.41 3.95 14.15
CA GLN A 267 -7.64 4.70 14.41
C GLN A 267 -8.14 5.41 13.15
N ALA A 268 -7.23 5.99 12.36
CA ALA A 268 -7.57 6.64 11.11
C ALA A 268 -8.16 5.65 10.08
N ALA A 269 -7.52 4.48 9.91
CA ALA A 269 -8.01 3.43 9.04
C ALA A 269 -9.39 2.93 9.48
N ALA A 270 -9.59 2.69 10.79
CA ALA A 270 -10.88 2.24 11.30
C ALA A 270 -12.01 3.25 11.01
N ARG A 271 -11.79 4.55 11.26
CA ARG A 271 -12.78 5.59 10.95
C ARG A 271 -13.04 5.69 9.44
N ALA A 272 -11.99 5.64 8.63
CA ALA A 272 -12.10 5.72 7.18
C ALA A 272 -12.90 4.55 6.58
N VAL A 273 -12.67 3.33 7.08
CA VAL A 273 -13.44 2.14 6.66
C VAL A 273 -14.88 2.20 7.16
N ARG A 274 -15.12 2.66 8.40
CA ARG A 274 -16.48 2.82 8.94
C ARG A 274 -17.31 3.81 8.13
N TRP A 275 -16.70 4.92 7.74
CA TRP A 275 -17.34 5.87 6.84
C TRP A 275 -17.74 5.16 5.54
N GLU A 276 -16.84 4.39 4.93
CA GLU A 276 -17.11 3.68 3.66
C GLU A 276 -18.20 2.60 3.82
N ILE A 277 -18.19 1.84 4.92
CA ILE A 277 -19.25 0.87 5.26
C ILE A 277 -20.61 1.57 5.35
N GLY A 278 -20.66 2.77 5.95
CA GLY A 278 -21.88 3.58 6.04
C GLY A 278 -22.43 4.04 4.68
N ARG A 279 -21.64 3.96 3.60
CA ARG A 279 -22.08 4.24 2.23
C ARG A 279 -22.65 3.00 1.53
N ILE A 280 -22.55 1.81 2.11
CA ILE A 280 -23.12 0.59 1.54
C ILE A 280 -24.56 0.42 2.04
N LYS A 281 -25.51 0.61 1.13
CA LYS A 281 -26.95 0.49 1.40
C LYS A 281 -27.35 -0.94 1.74
N GLU A 282 -28.59 -1.10 2.19
CA GLU A 282 -29.17 -2.41 2.53
C GLU A 282 -29.24 -3.36 1.33
N ASP A 283 -29.40 -2.84 0.11
CA ASP A 283 -29.38 -3.62 -1.13
C ASP A 283 -27.96 -3.96 -1.63
N GLY A 284 -26.92 -3.47 -0.95
CA GLY A 284 -25.52 -3.64 -1.31
C GLY A 284 -24.98 -2.64 -2.32
N SER A 285 -25.79 -1.72 -2.84
CA SER A 285 -25.31 -0.62 -3.68
C SER A 285 -24.51 0.39 -2.85
N VAL A 286 -23.58 1.09 -3.51
CA VAL A 286 -22.80 2.17 -2.89
C VAL A 286 -23.52 3.50 -3.12
N ASP A 287 -23.74 4.25 -2.05
CA ASP A 287 -24.26 5.61 -2.13
C ASP A 287 -23.19 6.58 -2.65
N THR A 288 -23.46 7.18 -3.80
CA THR A 288 -22.57 8.14 -4.48
C THR A 288 -22.98 9.59 -4.27
N ALA A 289 -24.04 9.85 -3.50
CA ALA A 289 -24.50 11.21 -3.21
C ALA A 289 -23.36 12.05 -2.61
N GLY A 290 -23.01 13.16 -3.25
CA GLY A 290 -21.93 14.06 -2.80
C GLY A 290 -20.52 13.67 -3.25
N ASN A 291 -20.34 12.57 -4.01
CA ASN A 291 -19.03 12.21 -4.55
C ASN A 291 -18.44 13.34 -5.40
N THR A 292 -17.14 13.59 -5.26
CA THR A 292 -16.46 14.64 -6.02
C THR A 292 -15.94 14.19 -7.38
N ARG A 293 -15.82 12.88 -7.65
CA ARG A 293 -15.15 12.36 -8.87
C ARG A 293 -15.87 11.24 -9.58
N THR A 294 -16.54 10.34 -8.86
CA THR A 294 -17.12 9.11 -9.41
C THR A 294 -18.65 9.05 -9.26
N GLY A 295 -19.30 8.33 -10.18
CA GLY A 295 -20.70 7.92 -10.06
C GLY A 295 -21.75 8.97 -10.43
N LEU A 296 -21.39 10.25 -10.61
CA LEU A 296 -22.33 11.33 -11.00
C LEU A 296 -21.89 12.07 -12.28
N GLY A 297 -21.03 11.48 -13.11
CA GLY A 297 -20.60 12.09 -14.38
C GLY A 297 -19.50 13.15 -14.27
N GLN A 298 -18.87 13.30 -13.11
CA GLN A 298 -17.91 14.38 -12.82
C GLN A 298 -16.54 14.16 -13.47
N GLU A 299 -16.15 12.91 -13.72
CA GLU A 299 -14.87 12.56 -14.32
C GLU A 299 -15.05 11.56 -15.45
N MET A 300 -14.33 11.80 -16.56
CA MET A 300 -14.27 10.92 -17.71
C MET A 300 -12.93 10.19 -17.74
N TRP A 301 -12.95 8.91 -18.05
CA TRP A 301 -11.78 8.09 -18.30
C TRP A 301 -11.94 7.37 -19.64
N GLN A 302 -11.04 7.65 -20.58
CA GLN A 302 -11.05 7.03 -21.92
C GLN A 302 -12.44 7.10 -22.60
N GLY A 303 -13.11 8.25 -22.48
CA GLY A 303 -14.42 8.48 -23.08
C GLY A 303 -15.61 7.85 -22.33
N ARG A 304 -15.39 7.28 -21.14
CA ARG A 304 -16.46 6.74 -20.29
C ARG A 304 -16.53 7.51 -18.97
N VAL A 305 -17.74 7.68 -18.44
CA VAL A 305 -17.93 8.20 -17.08
C VAL A 305 -17.27 7.24 -16.10
N LYS A 306 -16.46 7.78 -15.18
CA LYS A 306 -15.91 6.99 -14.08
C LYS A 306 -17.03 6.59 -13.12
N ASP A 307 -17.25 5.30 -13.01
CA ASP A 307 -18.12 4.70 -12.00
C ASP A 307 -17.32 4.34 -10.74
N VAL A 308 -18.04 3.97 -9.67
CA VAL A 308 -17.44 3.47 -8.43
C VAL A 308 -16.66 2.19 -8.71
N ASN A 309 -15.42 2.13 -8.23
CA ASN A 309 -14.63 0.90 -8.31
C ASN A 309 -14.99 -0.06 -7.18
N PHE A 310 -16.06 -0.84 -7.37
CA PHE A 310 -16.58 -1.76 -6.36
C PHE A 310 -15.56 -2.82 -5.89
N ALA A 311 -14.57 -3.18 -6.73
CA ALA A 311 -13.52 -4.10 -6.33
C ALA A 311 -12.60 -3.49 -5.25
N GLU A 312 -12.34 -2.18 -5.32
CA GLU A 312 -11.55 -1.47 -4.29
C GLU A 312 -12.34 -1.27 -3.01
N VAL A 313 -13.64 -0.94 -3.12
CA VAL A 313 -14.54 -0.86 -1.96
C VAL A 313 -14.57 -2.20 -1.23
N LEU A 314 -14.76 -3.29 -1.96
CA LEU A 314 -14.75 -4.63 -1.39
C LEU A 314 -13.38 -4.97 -0.78
N ARG A 315 -12.27 -4.64 -1.45
CA ARG A 315 -10.91 -4.88 -0.93
C ARG A 315 -10.65 -4.13 0.36
N CYS A 316 -11.01 -2.85 0.43
CA CYS A 316 -10.92 -2.01 1.62
C CYS A 316 -11.55 -2.68 2.85
N ILE A 317 -12.79 -3.15 2.68
CA ILE A 317 -13.59 -3.74 3.76
C ILE A 317 -13.04 -5.12 4.16
N LEU A 318 -12.59 -5.93 3.19
CA LEU A 318 -12.04 -7.25 3.48
C LEU A 318 -10.71 -7.17 4.22
N TYR A 319 -9.82 -6.24 3.84
CA TYR A 319 -8.58 -5.97 4.58
C TYR A 319 -8.91 -5.60 6.03
N PHE A 320 -9.94 -4.78 6.24
CA PHE A 320 -10.32 -4.34 7.58
C PHE A 320 -10.87 -5.50 8.39
N ARG A 321 -11.73 -6.33 7.78
CA ARG A 321 -12.29 -7.53 8.39
C ARG A 321 -11.20 -8.48 8.90
N VAL A 322 -10.20 -8.78 8.07
CA VAL A 322 -9.18 -9.78 8.45
C VAL A 322 -8.24 -9.25 9.53
N ARG A 323 -7.99 -7.94 9.55
CA ARG A 323 -7.15 -7.28 10.56
C ARG A 323 -7.80 -7.17 11.92
N THR A 324 -9.08 -6.82 11.94
CA THR A 324 -9.75 -6.38 13.18
C THR A 324 -10.72 -7.40 13.73
N GLY A 325 -11.12 -8.40 12.95
CA GLY A 325 -12.20 -9.30 13.37
C GLY A 325 -13.61 -8.77 13.07
N ASP A 326 -13.74 -7.55 12.52
CA ASP A 326 -14.98 -6.79 12.57
C ASP A 326 -16.17 -7.45 11.84
N THR A 327 -17.25 -7.72 12.56
CA THR A 327 -18.41 -8.45 12.01
C THR A 327 -19.28 -7.61 11.08
N GLU A 328 -19.34 -6.30 11.28
CA GLU A 328 -20.09 -5.40 10.40
C GLU A 328 -19.43 -5.31 9.02
N ALA A 329 -18.10 -5.29 8.97
CA ALA A 329 -17.33 -5.31 7.73
C ALA A 329 -17.66 -6.52 6.86
N ILE A 330 -17.74 -7.73 7.43
CA ILE A 330 -18.09 -8.91 6.63
C ILE A 330 -19.55 -8.89 6.15
N GLN A 331 -20.47 -8.32 6.93
CA GLN A 331 -21.86 -8.13 6.50
C GLN A 331 -21.94 -7.16 5.33
N ALA A 332 -21.25 -6.01 5.41
CA ALA A 332 -21.18 -5.03 4.34
C ALA A 332 -20.53 -5.60 3.07
N ALA A 333 -19.40 -6.31 3.21
CA ALA A 333 -18.74 -7.00 2.10
C ALA A 333 -19.67 -8.03 1.44
N THR A 334 -20.48 -8.75 2.23
CA THR A 334 -21.44 -9.73 1.71
C THR A 334 -22.52 -9.04 0.88
N ARG A 335 -23.16 -7.98 1.39
CA ARG A 335 -24.18 -7.20 0.65
C ARG A 335 -23.61 -6.67 -0.66
N LEU A 336 -22.46 -6.00 -0.60
CA LEU A 336 -21.78 -5.45 -1.77
C LEU A 336 -21.44 -6.55 -2.78
N SER A 337 -20.92 -7.69 -2.33
CA SER A 337 -20.57 -8.81 -3.21
C SER A 337 -21.78 -9.38 -3.95
N ASN A 338 -22.94 -9.46 -3.30
CA ASN A 338 -24.18 -9.92 -3.92
C ASN A 338 -24.64 -8.94 -4.99
N TRP A 339 -24.59 -7.64 -4.69
CA TRP A 339 -24.92 -6.59 -5.65
C TRP A 339 -23.99 -6.62 -6.89
N ILE A 340 -22.67 -6.76 -6.68
CA ILE A 340 -21.69 -6.87 -7.79
C ILE A 340 -22.03 -8.06 -8.69
N ARG A 341 -22.40 -9.21 -8.12
CA ARG A 341 -22.74 -10.41 -8.88
C ARG A 341 -24.03 -10.27 -9.68
N GLN A 342 -25.02 -9.53 -9.18
CA GLN A 342 -26.28 -9.27 -9.89
C GLN A 342 -26.12 -8.30 -11.08
N LYS A 343 -25.07 -7.48 -11.06
CA LYS A 343 -24.77 -6.48 -12.10
C LYS A 343 -23.91 -7.01 -13.25
N LYS A 344 -23.24 -8.15 -13.09
CA LYS A 344 -22.39 -8.79 -14.09
C LYS A 344 -23.19 -9.76 -14.96
#